data_AF-A0A1I5NHI9-F1
#
_entry.id   AF-A0A1I5NHI9-F1
#
_cell.length_a   1.000
_cell.length_b   1.000
_cell.length_c   1.000
_cell.angle_alpha   90.00
_cell.angle_beta   90.00
_cell.angle_gamma   90.00
#
_symmetry.space_group_name_H-M   'P 1'
#
loop_
_entity.id
_entity.type
_entity.pdbx_description
1 polymer ?
#
loop_
_entity_poly.entity_id
_entity_poly.type
_entity_poly.pdbx_seq_one_letter_code
_entity_poly.pdbx_strand_id
1 'polypeptide(L)'
;MNKRQKRAKIIASSLQLFSKHGFYKTTMRDIASNLGISEGSLYTHFPSKMSLATAAISHVTGKLAIDLRYINSKPISATKKIYEFVKSYFSFIQKNPEMVEYFFQVYLSNREIFCNEEDCGFSLAKEFIEELEILIDDGVKNNEFTQENFFIAFSSIMGILGSITFLHSEHVLEKELESYCEEIAKAICRTLN
;
A
#
# COMPACT_ATOMS: atom_id res chain seq x y z
N MET A 1 3.75 15.32 -23.01
CA MET A 1 3.63 14.68 -21.69
C MET A 1 4.49 15.45 -20.70
N ASN A 2 3.94 15.93 -19.59
CA ASN A 2 4.71 16.69 -18.61
C ASN A 2 5.60 15.77 -17.75
N LYS A 3 6.58 16.35 -17.03
CA LYS A 3 7.57 15.62 -16.22
C LYS A 3 6.91 14.67 -15.21
N ARG A 4 5.78 15.09 -14.60
CA ARG A 4 5.02 14.30 -13.60
C ARG A 4 4.33 13.09 -14.24
N GLN A 5 3.65 13.27 -15.36
CA GLN A 5 3.01 12.18 -16.11
C GLN A 5 4.04 11.14 -16.57
N LYS A 6 5.21 11.58 -17.04
CA LYS A 6 6.30 10.67 -17.45
C LYS A 6 6.80 9.85 -16.27
N ARG A 7 7.03 10.49 -15.11
CA ARG A 7 7.44 9.82 -13.87
C ARG A 7 6.41 8.77 -13.42
N ALA A 8 5.11 9.10 -13.47
CA ALA A 8 4.05 8.16 -13.12
C ALA A 8 3.99 6.94 -14.07
N LYS A 9 4.16 7.15 -15.39
CA LYS A 9 4.24 6.03 -16.35
C LYS A 9 5.44 5.13 -16.10
N ILE A 10 6.59 5.73 -15.77
CA ILE A 10 7.78 4.97 -15.42
C ILE A 10 7.53 4.08 -14.20
N ILE A 11 6.93 4.65 -13.14
CA ILE A 11 6.58 3.89 -11.92
C ILE A 11 5.59 2.75 -12.24
N ALA A 12 4.55 3.02 -13.02
CA ALA A 12 3.57 2.01 -13.40
C ALA A 12 4.21 0.86 -14.19
N SER A 13 5.07 1.17 -15.16
CA SER A 13 5.80 0.14 -15.91
C SER A 13 6.80 -0.62 -15.05
N SER A 14 7.46 0.04 -14.09
CA SER A 14 8.40 -0.64 -13.21
C SER A 14 7.67 -1.58 -12.26
N LEU A 15 6.52 -1.18 -11.71
CA LEU A 15 5.66 -2.04 -10.90
C LEU A 15 5.34 -3.33 -11.67
N GLN A 16 4.81 -3.24 -12.88
CA GLN A 16 4.46 -4.41 -13.69
C GLN A 16 5.65 -5.36 -13.91
N LEU A 17 6.82 -4.83 -14.27
CA LEU A 17 8.00 -5.66 -14.53
C LEU A 17 8.57 -6.27 -13.25
N PHE A 18 8.64 -5.50 -12.17
CA PHE A 18 9.10 -5.98 -10.88
C PHE A 18 8.18 -7.05 -10.30
N SER A 19 6.86 -6.91 -10.42
CA SER A 19 5.89 -7.92 -9.99
C SER A 19 5.96 -9.21 -10.80
N LYS A 20 6.32 -9.12 -12.08
CA LYS A 20 6.37 -10.28 -12.98
C LYS A 20 7.69 -11.05 -12.93
N HIS A 21 8.80 -10.33 -12.77
CA HIS A 21 10.14 -10.89 -12.90
C HIS A 21 10.95 -10.83 -11.61
N GLY A 22 10.45 -10.13 -10.59
CA GLY A 22 11.18 -9.83 -9.36
C GLY A 22 12.17 -8.68 -9.54
N PHE A 23 12.66 -8.14 -8.42
CA PHE A 23 13.58 -7.00 -8.42
C PHE A 23 14.92 -7.33 -9.07
N TYR A 24 15.54 -8.45 -8.72
CA TYR A 24 16.90 -8.79 -9.19
C TYR A 24 16.97 -9.06 -10.70
N LYS A 25 15.96 -9.72 -11.27
CA LYS A 25 15.94 -10.07 -12.71
C LYS A 25 15.48 -8.93 -13.61
N THR A 26 14.86 -7.89 -13.07
CA THR A 26 14.44 -6.71 -13.83
C THR A 26 15.58 -5.69 -13.92
N THR A 27 15.91 -5.23 -15.11
CA THR A 27 16.92 -4.20 -15.35
C THR A 27 16.31 -2.84 -15.73
N MET A 28 17.09 -1.77 -15.61
CA MET A 28 16.68 -0.44 -16.09
C MET A 28 16.44 -0.41 -17.60
N ARG A 29 17.19 -1.24 -18.35
CA ARG A 29 16.99 -1.43 -19.79
C ARG A 29 15.63 -2.04 -20.09
N ASP A 30 15.22 -3.09 -19.39
CA ASP A 30 13.92 -3.74 -19.60
C ASP A 30 12.77 -2.75 -19.41
N ILE A 31 12.85 -1.91 -18.38
CA ILE A 31 11.86 -0.86 -18.09
C ILE A 31 11.84 0.21 -19.18
N ALA A 32 13.01 0.67 -19.62
CA ALA A 32 13.12 1.66 -20.69
C ALA A 32 12.56 1.12 -22.02
N SER A 33 12.91 -0.13 -22.37
CA SER A 33 12.41 -0.84 -23.55
C SER A 33 10.90 -1.03 -23.51
N ASN A 34 10.33 -1.43 -22.37
CA ASN A 34 8.88 -1.61 -22.21
C ASN A 34 8.10 -0.29 -22.41
N LEU A 35 8.72 0.85 -22.09
CA LEU A 35 8.14 2.18 -22.26
C LEU A 35 8.43 2.82 -23.62
N GLY A 36 9.28 2.20 -24.46
CA GLY A 36 9.76 2.81 -25.70
C GLY A 36 10.56 4.09 -25.50
N ILE A 37 11.30 4.21 -24.39
CA ILE A 37 12.18 5.35 -24.09
C ILE A 37 13.64 4.92 -24.02
N SER A 38 14.58 5.85 -24.13
CA SER A 38 15.99 5.57 -23.92
C SER A 38 16.32 5.35 -22.42
N GLU A 39 17.32 4.52 -22.14
CA GLU A 39 17.85 4.34 -20.77
C GLU A 39 18.28 5.69 -20.17
N GLY A 40 18.95 6.55 -20.93
CA GLY A 40 19.35 7.89 -20.48
C GLY A 40 18.15 8.75 -20.06
N SER A 41 17.01 8.64 -20.77
CA SER A 41 15.78 9.32 -20.37
C SER A 41 15.21 8.76 -19.06
N LEU A 42 15.33 7.45 -18.81
CA LEU A 42 14.89 6.82 -17.57
C LEU A 42 15.78 7.26 -16.40
N TYR A 43 17.11 7.22 -16.57
CA TYR A 43 18.09 7.65 -15.56
C TYR A 43 17.95 9.13 -15.17
N THR A 44 17.47 9.98 -16.09
CA THR A 44 17.14 11.39 -15.79
C THR A 44 16.02 11.53 -14.76
N HIS A 45 15.10 10.56 -14.67
CA HIS A 45 14.01 10.57 -13.69
C HIS A 45 14.35 9.76 -12.43
N PHE A 46 15.03 8.62 -12.59
CA PHE A 46 15.37 7.70 -11.52
C PHE A 46 16.82 7.27 -11.66
N PRO A 47 17.74 7.80 -10.84
CA PRO A 47 19.18 7.59 -11.01
C PRO A 47 19.60 6.13 -10.79
N SER A 48 18.76 5.32 -10.14
CA SER A 48 19.04 3.90 -9.88
C SER A 48 17.77 3.05 -9.89
N LYS A 49 17.94 1.74 -10.13
CA LYS A 49 16.86 0.74 -9.98
C LYS A 49 16.25 0.78 -8.59
N MET A 50 17.09 0.97 -7.57
CA MET A 50 16.68 1.17 -6.18
C MET A 50 15.73 2.35 -6.04
N SER A 51 16.13 3.54 -6.51
CA SER A 51 15.30 4.75 -6.41
C SER A 51 13.93 4.61 -7.09
N LEU A 52 13.87 3.81 -8.16
CA LEU A 52 12.63 3.49 -8.86
C LEU A 52 11.75 2.51 -8.08
N ALA A 53 12.33 1.47 -7.50
CA ALA A 53 11.61 0.53 -6.65
C ALA A 53 11.07 1.19 -5.37
N THR A 54 11.87 2.03 -4.72
CA THR A 54 11.42 2.83 -3.57
C THR A 54 10.27 3.75 -3.94
N ALA A 55 10.37 4.46 -5.08
CA ALA A 55 9.29 5.32 -5.56
C ALA A 55 8.03 4.55 -5.96
N ALA A 56 8.16 3.30 -6.39
CA ALA A 56 7.03 2.43 -6.65
C ALA A 56 6.26 2.10 -5.36
N ILE A 57 6.96 1.83 -4.25
CA ILE A 57 6.32 1.64 -2.93
C ILE A 57 5.60 2.91 -2.51
N SER A 58 6.28 4.06 -2.53
CA SER A 58 5.68 5.35 -2.14
C SER A 58 4.47 5.71 -3.00
N HIS A 59 4.44 5.29 -4.26
CA HIS A 59 3.29 5.49 -5.13
C HIS A 59 2.09 4.61 -4.74
N VAL A 60 2.34 3.36 -4.32
CA VAL A 60 1.30 2.45 -3.81
C VAL A 60 0.72 2.99 -2.50
N THR A 61 1.58 3.28 -1.52
CA THR A 61 1.17 3.77 -0.20
C THR A 61 0.54 5.15 -0.27
N GLY A 62 1.03 6.03 -1.14
CA GLY A 62 0.45 7.35 -1.37
C GLY A 62 -0.97 7.31 -1.93
N LYS A 63 -1.32 6.32 -2.77
CA LYS A 63 -2.71 6.13 -3.20
C LYS A 63 -3.62 5.76 -2.03
N LEU A 64 -3.19 4.82 -1.19
CA LEU A 64 -3.94 4.43 0.02
C LEU A 64 -4.08 5.61 0.99
N ALA A 65 -3.05 6.44 1.15
CA ALA A 65 -3.10 7.66 1.96
C ALA A 65 -4.16 8.65 1.44
N ILE A 66 -4.24 8.86 0.12
CA ILE A 66 -5.25 9.75 -0.49
C ILE A 66 -6.66 9.23 -0.21
N ASP A 67 -6.89 7.92 -0.37
CA ASP A 67 -8.20 7.31 -0.12
C ASP A 67 -8.59 7.42 1.36
N LEU A 68 -7.65 7.14 2.27
CA LEU A 68 -7.87 7.22 3.70
C LEU A 68 -8.09 8.67 4.17
N ARG A 69 -7.36 9.63 3.63
CA ARG A 69 -7.58 11.07 3.87
C ARG A 69 -9.00 11.49 3.47
N TYR A 70 -9.46 11.01 2.32
CA TYR A 70 -10.84 11.28 1.89
C TYR A 70 -11.85 10.68 2.87
N ILE A 71 -11.63 9.45 3.35
CA ILE A 71 -12.48 8.81 4.36
C ILE A 71 -12.46 9.59 5.68
N ASN A 72 -11.29 10.02 6.15
CA ASN A 72 -11.13 10.83 7.36
C ASN A 72 -11.89 12.15 7.30
N SER A 73 -12.03 12.74 6.10
CA SER A 73 -12.79 13.97 5.89
C SER A 73 -14.31 13.81 5.98
N LYS A 74 -14.84 12.58 5.96
CA LYS A 74 -16.29 12.33 6.01
C LYS A 74 -16.82 12.55 7.44
N PRO A 75 -17.97 13.23 7.62
CA PRO A 75 -18.59 13.44 8.93
C PRO A 75 -19.37 12.20 9.38
N ILE A 76 -18.66 11.08 9.52
CA ILE A 76 -19.18 9.78 9.99
C ILE A 76 -18.31 9.27 11.14
N SER A 77 -18.85 8.34 11.93
CA SER A 77 -18.15 7.76 13.08
C SER A 77 -16.87 7.02 12.67
N ALA A 78 -15.88 6.94 13.54
CA ALA A 78 -14.62 6.23 13.29
C ALA A 78 -14.85 4.75 12.95
N THR A 79 -15.82 4.11 13.60
CA THR A 79 -16.27 2.74 13.28
C THR A 79 -16.75 2.63 11.82
N LYS A 80 -17.52 3.62 11.33
CA LYS A 80 -17.96 3.66 9.92
C LYS A 80 -16.80 3.95 8.97
N LYS A 81 -15.84 4.79 9.38
CA LYS A 81 -14.61 5.04 8.61
C LYS A 81 -13.77 3.77 8.45
N ILE A 82 -13.68 2.90 9.47
CA ILE A 82 -13.03 1.58 9.35
C ILE A 82 -13.70 0.73 8.26
N TYR A 83 -15.03 0.66 8.23
CA TYR A 83 -15.75 -0.07 7.19
C TYR A 83 -15.48 0.49 5.79
N GLU A 84 -15.55 1.82 5.62
CA GLU A 84 -15.24 2.49 4.35
C GLU A 84 -13.78 2.25 3.93
N PHE A 85 -12.85 2.23 4.88
CA PHE A 85 -11.44 1.95 4.63
C PHE A 85 -11.22 0.52 4.16
N VAL A 86 -11.79 -0.49 4.85
CA VAL A 86 -11.73 -1.90 4.43
C VAL A 86 -12.26 -2.05 3.00
N LYS A 87 -13.41 -1.45 2.70
CA LYS A 87 -14.01 -1.48 1.36
C LYS A 87 -13.11 -0.82 0.30
N SER A 88 -12.55 0.36 0.61
CA SER A 88 -11.64 1.06 -0.31
C SER A 88 -10.36 0.25 -0.56
N TYR A 89 -9.80 -0.32 0.50
CA TYR A 89 -8.59 -1.16 0.46
C TYR A 89 -8.80 -2.42 -0.39
N PHE A 90 -9.93 -3.12 -0.24
CA PHE A 90 -10.25 -4.28 -1.08
C PHE A 90 -10.46 -3.90 -2.54
N SER A 91 -11.18 -2.80 -2.82
CA SER A 91 -11.33 -2.30 -4.18
C SER A 91 -9.97 -1.92 -4.80
N PHE A 92 -9.05 -1.38 -4.00
CA PHE A 92 -7.69 -1.05 -4.43
C PHE A 92 -6.91 -2.31 -4.82
N ILE A 93 -6.93 -3.35 -3.98
CA ILE A 93 -6.25 -4.62 -4.25
C ILE A 93 -6.72 -5.25 -5.55
N GLN A 94 -8.04 -5.34 -5.76
CA GLN A 94 -8.57 -5.98 -6.96
C GLN A 94 -8.26 -5.22 -8.24
N LYS A 95 -8.26 -3.88 -8.18
CA LYS A 95 -7.95 -3.04 -9.35
C LYS A 95 -6.45 -2.99 -9.66
N ASN A 96 -5.60 -3.37 -8.71
CA ASN A 96 -4.14 -3.26 -8.85
C ASN A 96 -3.44 -4.53 -8.32
N PRO A 97 -3.74 -5.73 -8.85
CA PRO A 97 -3.15 -6.98 -8.38
C PRO A 97 -1.62 -6.99 -8.48
N GLU A 98 -1.05 -6.29 -9.47
CA GLU A 98 0.39 -6.13 -9.60
C GLU A 98 1.02 -5.40 -8.39
N MET A 99 0.28 -4.53 -7.70
CA MET A 99 0.78 -3.83 -6.52
C MET A 99 0.88 -4.77 -5.31
N VAL A 100 -0.06 -5.71 -5.18
CA VAL A 100 -0.02 -6.75 -4.15
C VAL A 100 1.15 -7.68 -4.39
N GLU A 101 1.32 -8.13 -5.63
CA GLU A 101 2.45 -8.98 -6.01
C GLU A 101 3.79 -8.29 -5.79
N TYR A 102 3.87 -7.00 -6.14
CA TYR A 102 5.05 -6.19 -5.87
C TYR A 102 5.36 -6.12 -4.37
N PHE A 103 4.34 -5.90 -3.54
CA PHE A 103 4.52 -5.82 -2.09
C PHE A 103 5.06 -7.15 -1.52
N PHE A 104 4.51 -8.30 -1.93
CA PHE A 104 4.96 -9.61 -1.45
C PHE A 104 6.32 -10.03 -2.03
N GLN A 105 6.48 -10.01 -3.36
CA GLN A 105 7.70 -10.52 -4.02
C GLN A 105 8.89 -9.57 -3.94
N VAL A 106 8.65 -8.27 -3.82
CA VAL A 106 9.71 -7.27 -3.88
C VAL A 106 9.95 -6.68 -2.52
N TYR A 107 8.96 -6.01 -1.94
CA TYR A 107 9.17 -5.29 -0.69
C TYR A 107 9.48 -6.22 0.49
N LEU A 108 8.67 -7.25 0.72
CA LEU A 108 8.87 -8.16 1.85
C LEU A 108 10.05 -9.12 1.64
N SER A 109 10.22 -9.64 0.43
CA SER A 109 11.25 -10.65 0.13
C SER A 109 12.66 -10.07 -0.06
N ASN A 110 12.78 -8.75 -0.25
CA ASN A 110 14.06 -8.07 -0.40
C ASN A 110 14.15 -6.92 0.61
N ARG A 111 13.77 -7.18 1.86
CA ARG A 111 13.68 -6.14 2.90
C ARG A 111 15.01 -5.42 3.13
N GLU A 112 16.15 -6.09 2.93
CA GLU A 112 17.50 -5.53 2.95
C GLU A 112 17.74 -4.40 1.94
N ILE A 113 16.93 -4.33 0.90
CA ILE A 113 17.00 -3.32 -0.17
C ILE A 113 16.30 -2.03 0.26
N PHE A 114 15.20 -2.16 0.99
CA PHE A 114 14.31 -1.06 1.36
C PHE A 114 14.55 -0.54 2.79
N CYS A 115 15.29 -1.30 3.59
CA CYS A 115 15.68 -0.93 4.94
C CYS A 115 17.13 -0.43 4.97
N ASN A 116 17.39 0.65 5.67
CA ASN A 116 18.72 1.00 6.16
C ASN A 116 18.75 0.91 7.70
N GLU A 117 19.88 1.24 8.32
CA GLU A 117 20.06 1.15 9.79
C GLU A 117 19.06 2.03 10.57
N GLU A 118 18.48 3.06 9.94
CA GLU A 118 17.61 4.06 10.59
C GLU A 118 16.13 3.91 10.23
N ASP A 119 15.80 3.30 9.10
CA ASP A 119 14.44 3.22 8.58
C ASP A 119 14.21 1.89 7.86
N CYS A 120 13.23 1.13 8.36
CA CYS A 120 12.87 -0.18 7.85
C CYS A 120 11.85 -0.14 6.70
N GLY A 121 11.87 0.92 5.90
CA GLY A 121 10.91 1.21 4.83
C GLY A 121 9.59 1.82 5.32
N PHE A 122 9.48 2.11 6.62
CA PHE A 122 8.27 2.71 7.21
C PHE A 122 8.08 4.15 6.72
N SER A 123 9.17 4.88 6.45
CA SER A 123 9.09 6.22 5.85
C SER A 123 8.42 6.23 4.47
N LEU A 124 8.49 5.12 3.72
CA LEU A 124 7.86 5.01 2.40
C LEU A 124 6.34 5.00 2.48
N ALA A 125 5.80 4.62 3.63
CA ALA A 125 4.38 4.61 3.92
C ALA A 125 3.94 5.77 4.83
N LYS A 126 4.81 6.76 5.10
CA LYS A 126 4.58 7.81 6.11
C LYS A 126 3.21 8.47 6.00
N GLU A 127 2.84 8.95 4.81
CA GLU A 127 1.54 9.61 4.63
C GLU A 127 0.35 8.68 4.93
N PHE A 128 0.46 7.38 4.62
CA PHE A 128 -0.58 6.41 4.91
C PHE A 128 -0.69 6.13 6.42
N ILE A 129 0.46 6.02 7.08
CA ILE A 129 0.55 5.83 8.54
C ILE A 129 -0.05 7.01 9.28
N GLU A 130 0.28 8.24 8.88
CA GLU A 130 -0.27 9.47 9.46
C GLU A 130 -1.80 9.52 9.34
N GLU A 131 -2.36 9.14 8.18
CA GLU A 131 -3.82 9.09 8.01
C GLU A 131 -4.48 7.98 8.83
N LEU A 132 -3.78 6.87 9.08
CA LEU A 132 -4.28 5.81 9.96
C LEU A 132 -4.24 6.24 11.43
N GLU A 133 -3.19 6.94 11.85
CA GLU A 133 -3.07 7.54 13.19
C GLU A 133 -4.23 8.51 13.44
N ILE A 134 -4.52 9.41 12.48
CA ILE A 134 -5.67 10.32 12.56
C ILE A 134 -7.00 9.57 12.76
N LEU A 135 -7.20 8.46 12.03
CA LEU A 135 -8.41 7.65 12.15
C LEU A 135 -8.54 7.01 13.55
N ILE A 136 -7.43 6.46 14.06
CA ILE A 136 -7.39 5.81 15.37
C ILE A 136 -7.63 6.85 16.47
N ASP A 137 -6.92 7.97 16.43
CA ASP A 137 -7.03 9.06 17.40
C ASP A 137 -8.43 9.67 17.45
N ASP A 138 -9.08 9.86 16.30
CA ASP A 138 -10.47 10.32 16.22
C ASP A 138 -11.43 9.33 16.90
N GLY A 139 -11.21 8.02 16.70
CA GLY A 139 -12.01 7.00 17.36
C GLY A 139 -11.81 6.95 18.88
N VAL A 140 -10.57 7.05 19.36
CA VAL A 140 -10.25 7.12 20.80
C VAL A 140 -10.87 8.37 21.42
N LYS A 141 -10.68 9.54 20.81
CA LYS A 141 -11.20 10.83 21.29
C LYS A 141 -12.72 10.85 21.41
N ASN A 142 -13.42 10.16 20.51
CA ASN A 142 -14.88 10.05 20.54
C ASN A 142 -15.41 8.85 21.34
N ASN A 143 -14.54 8.12 22.06
CA ASN A 143 -14.86 6.90 22.82
C ASN A 143 -15.46 5.77 21.96
N GLU A 144 -15.11 5.71 20.67
CA GLU A 144 -15.46 4.59 19.78
C GLU A 144 -14.45 3.44 19.86
N PHE A 145 -13.19 3.73 20.25
CA PHE A 145 -12.11 2.76 20.43
C PHE A 145 -11.47 2.94 21.82
N THR A 146 -11.04 1.85 22.44
CA THR A 146 -10.34 1.85 23.75
C THR A 146 -8.83 1.67 23.61
N GLN A 147 -8.36 1.17 22.45
CA GLN A 147 -6.94 0.94 22.21
C GLN A 147 -6.21 2.25 21.87
N GLU A 148 -5.55 2.82 22.87
CA GLU A 148 -4.75 4.06 22.73
C GLU A 148 -3.35 3.82 22.14
N ASN A 149 -2.82 2.59 22.19
CA ASN A 149 -1.49 2.32 21.65
C ASN A 149 -1.53 2.18 20.13
N PHE A 150 -0.97 3.17 19.44
CA PHE A 150 -0.92 3.21 17.98
C PHE A 150 -0.34 1.93 17.35
N PHE A 151 0.76 1.38 17.89
CA PHE A 151 1.38 0.19 17.31
C PHE A 151 0.50 -1.06 17.44
N ILE A 152 -0.26 -1.20 18.53
CA ILE A 152 -1.22 -2.29 18.71
C ILE A 152 -2.44 -2.10 17.81
N ALA A 153 -2.97 -0.88 17.71
CA ALA A 153 -4.07 -0.57 16.81
C ALA A 153 -3.69 -0.79 15.33
N PHE A 154 -2.54 -0.25 14.91
CA PHE A 154 -1.97 -0.41 13.57
C PHE A 154 -1.76 -1.88 13.24
N SER A 155 -1.11 -2.65 14.13
CA SER A 155 -0.87 -4.08 13.89
C SER A 155 -2.16 -4.89 13.84
N SER A 156 -3.19 -4.52 14.58
CA SER A 156 -4.51 -5.17 14.51
C SER A 156 -5.19 -4.91 13.16
N ILE A 157 -5.24 -3.64 12.73
CA ILE A 157 -5.82 -3.24 11.44
C ILE A 157 -5.06 -3.90 10.29
N MET A 158 -3.75 -3.66 10.22
CA MET A 158 -2.92 -4.11 9.10
C MET A 158 -2.63 -5.60 9.14
N GLY A 159 -2.63 -6.23 10.31
CA GLY A 159 -2.50 -7.68 10.46
C GLY A 159 -3.71 -8.40 9.87
N ILE A 160 -4.94 -7.96 10.18
CA ILE A 160 -6.16 -8.52 9.61
C ILE A 160 -6.21 -8.27 8.09
N LEU A 161 -5.98 -7.03 7.65
CA LEU A 161 -6.00 -6.67 6.22
C LEU A 161 -4.91 -7.38 5.41
N GLY A 162 -3.71 -7.49 5.95
CA GLY A 162 -2.60 -8.21 5.31
C GLY A 162 -2.89 -9.71 5.20
N SER A 163 -3.43 -10.31 6.26
CA SER A 163 -3.76 -11.74 6.28
C SER A 163 -4.83 -12.10 5.23
N ILE A 164 -5.92 -11.33 5.14
CA ILE A 164 -6.96 -11.60 4.13
C ILE A 164 -6.46 -11.33 2.71
N THR A 165 -5.58 -10.34 2.52
CA THR A 165 -4.94 -10.06 1.23
C THR A 165 -4.05 -11.19 0.77
N PHE A 166 -3.28 -11.79 1.69
CA PHE A 166 -2.48 -12.99 1.41
C PHE A 166 -3.35 -14.18 1.02
N LEU A 167 -4.43 -14.46 1.76
CA LEU A 167 -5.36 -15.54 1.41
C LEU A 167 -6.03 -15.31 0.05
N HIS A 168 -6.32 -14.06 -0.30
CA HIS A 168 -6.82 -13.68 -1.62
C HIS A 168 -5.80 -13.93 -2.72
N SER A 169 -4.53 -13.52 -2.54
CA SER A 169 -3.47 -13.73 -3.55
C SER A 169 -3.16 -15.20 -3.78
N GLU A 170 -3.30 -16.04 -2.76
CA GLU A 170 -3.13 -17.50 -2.85
C GLU A 170 -4.38 -18.23 -3.39
N HIS A 171 -5.43 -17.50 -3.79
CA HIS A 171 -6.69 -18.06 -4.28
C HIS A 171 -7.37 -19.04 -3.30
N VAL A 172 -7.23 -18.80 -1.98
CA VAL A 172 -7.76 -19.68 -0.91
C VAL A 172 -9.17 -19.27 -0.47
N LEU A 173 -9.58 -18.02 -0.72
CA LEU A 173 -10.88 -17.52 -0.26
C LEU A 173 -12.05 -18.24 -0.96
N GLU A 174 -13.07 -18.59 -0.18
CA GLU A 174 -14.29 -19.24 -0.68
C GLU A 174 -15.23 -18.28 -1.43
N LYS A 175 -15.11 -16.97 -1.13
CA LYS A 175 -15.95 -15.91 -1.69
C LYS A 175 -15.08 -14.77 -2.21
N GLU A 176 -15.70 -13.90 -3.01
CA GLU A 176 -15.10 -12.63 -3.42
C GLU A 176 -14.76 -11.75 -2.22
N LEU A 177 -13.66 -11.00 -2.31
CA LEU A 177 -13.10 -10.20 -1.21
C LEU A 177 -14.12 -9.20 -0.63
N GLU A 178 -14.97 -8.61 -1.47
CA GLU A 178 -16.05 -7.70 -1.06
C GLU A 178 -16.99 -8.32 -0.03
N SER A 179 -17.25 -9.63 -0.15
CA SER A 179 -18.17 -10.35 0.72
C SER A 179 -17.71 -10.36 2.18
N TYR A 180 -16.41 -10.17 2.42
CA TYR A 180 -15.82 -10.15 3.75
C TYR A 180 -15.73 -8.74 4.37
N CYS A 181 -16.09 -7.66 3.65
CA CYS A 181 -15.90 -6.28 4.13
C CYS A 181 -16.51 -6.04 5.52
N GLU A 182 -17.75 -6.49 5.71
CA GLU A 182 -18.47 -6.25 6.97
C GLU A 182 -17.87 -7.06 8.13
N GLU A 183 -17.55 -8.33 7.90
CA GLU A 183 -16.95 -9.21 8.91
C GLU A 183 -15.56 -8.74 9.30
N ILE A 184 -14.75 -8.32 8.33
CA ILE A 184 -13.40 -7.78 8.56
C ILE A 184 -13.45 -6.45 9.31
N ALA A 185 -14.34 -5.53 8.91
CA ALA A 185 -14.51 -4.27 9.63
C ALA A 185 -14.93 -4.50 11.10
N LYS A 186 -15.87 -5.43 11.33
CA LYS A 186 -16.28 -5.83 12.69
C LYS A 186 -15.14 -6.46 13.47
N ALA A 187 -14.33 -7.33 12.85
CA ALA A 187 -13.18 -7.94 13.50
C ALA A 187 -12.15 -6.89 13.93
N ILE A 188 -11.83 -5.94 13.05
CA ILE A 188 -10.95 -4.82 13.37
C ILE A 188 -11.50 -3.99 14.54
N CYS A 189 -12.77 -3.56 14.48
CA CYS A 189 -13.35 -2.77 15.56
C CYS A 189 -13.39 -3.52 16.91
N ARG A 190 -13.51 -4.85 16.91
CA ARG A 190 -13.41 -5.65 18.15
C ARG A 190 -12.00 -5.67 18.73
N THR A 191 -10.96 -5.64 17.90
CA THR A 191 -9.57 -5.59 18.38
C THR A 191 -9.15 -4.21 18.87
N LEU A 192 -9.88 -3.17 18.48
CA LEU A 192 -9.67 -1.79 18.91
C LEU A 192 -10.44 -1.43 20.21
N ASN A 193 -11.24 -2.37 20.74
CA ASN A 193 -12.07 -2.21 21.94
C ASN A 193 -11.69 -3.22 23.03
#